data_AF-A0A7R9V8P5-F1
#
_entry.id   AF-A0A7R9V8P5-F1
#
_cell.length_a   1.000
_cell.length_b   1.000
_cell.length_c   1.000
_cell.angle_alpha   90.00
_cell.angle_beta   90.00
_cell.angle_gamma   90.00
#
_symmetry.space_group_name_H-M   'P 1'
#
loop_
_entity.id
_entity.type
_entity.pdbx_description
1 polymer ?
#
loop_
_entity_poly.entity_id
_entity_poly.type
_entity_poly.pdbx_seq_one_letter_code
_entity_poly.pdbx_strand_id
1 'polypeptide(L)'
;MKLMKKDMGGAALMMAVAHCVMAAGLQVRLRLMVPTVENAVSGNAYRPLDVLKTRAGISVENGNTDAEGRLILCDALFECASQAPDLLVDAATLTGAARAALGPEVPAVFSNDDGVWAELESASRAEGDPVWRLPLFPGYRRLLDSKVADLNSTGSEAGAGAITAALYLQEFVKGGRGGAA
;
A
#
# COMPACT_ATOMS: atom_id res chain seq x y z
N MET A 1 -6.05 -3.65 19.63
CA MET A 1 -5.57 -4.89 19.00
C MET A 1 -6.59 -6.04 18.83
N LYS A 2 -7.77 -6.06 19.48
CA LYS A 2 -8.71 -7.23 19.45
C LYS A 2 -9.05 -7.79 18.06
N LEU A 3 -9.08 -6.94 17.03
CA LEU A 3 -9.46 -7.32 15.66
C LEU A 3 -8.28 -7.51 14.71
N MET A 4 -7.03 -7.49 15.18
CA MET A 4 -5.83 -7.50 14.32
C MET A 4 -5.56 -8.84 13.61
N LYS A 5 -6.31 -9.90 13.93
CA LYS A 5 -6.34 -11.11 13.07
C LYS A 5 -6.75 -10.80 11.62
N LYS A 6 -7.44 -9.67 11.39
CA LYS A 6 -7.86 -9.21 10.06
C LYS A 6 -6.74 -8.51 9.28
N ASP A 7 -5.56 -8.31 9.86
CA ASP A 7 -4.52 -7.47 9.26
C ASP A 7 -3.78 -8.12 8.08
N MET A 8 -4.22 -9.32 7.72
CA MET A 8 -3.90 -10.03 6.48
C MET A 8 -5.04 -9.91 5.44
N GLY A 9 -6.03 -9.04 5.66
CA GLY A 9 -7.22 -8.92 4.82
C GLY A 9 -6.90 -8.52 3.38
N GLY A 10 -5.90 -7.64 3.19
CA GLY A 10 -5.41 -7.28 1.86
C GLY A 10 -4.80 -8.46 1.10
N ALA A 11 -4.01 -9.29 1.80
CA ALA A 11 -3.45 -10.52 1.24
C ALA A 11 -4.56 -11.51 0.83
N ALA A 12 -5.56 -11.71 1.69
CA ALA A 12 -6.70 -12.57 1.38
C ALA A 12 -7.49 -12.06 0.15
N LEU A 13 -7.71 -10.75 0.05
CA LEU A 13 -8.37 -10.14 -1.11
C LEU A 13 -7.57 -10.38 -2.39
N MET A 14 -6.26 -10.14 -2.39
CA MET A 14 -5.43 -10.34 -3.58
C MET A 14 -5.32 -11.80 -3.99
N MET A 15 -5.28 -12.73 -3.04
CA MET A 15 -5.38 -14.17 -3.34
C MET A 15 -6.73 -14.53 -3.98
N ALA A 16 -7.83 -13.96 -3.51
CA ALA A 16 -9.15 -14.18 -4.09
C ALA A 16 -9.25 -13.61 -5.51
N VAL A 17 -8.73 -12.40 -5.74
CA VAL A 17 -8.65 -11.79 -7.08
C VAL A 17 -7.81 -12.68 -8.01
N ALA A 18 -6.64 -13.12 -7.58
CA ALA A 18 -5.79 -14.04 -8.35
C ALA A 18 -6.53 -15.34 -8.69
N HIS A 19 -7.27 -15.90 -7.73
CA HIS A 19 -8.10 -17.08 -7.98
C HIS A 19 -9.18 -16.81 -9.04
N CYS A 20 -9.89 -15.68 -8.96
CA CYS A 20 -10.89 -15.29 -9.95
C CYS A 20 -10.29 -15.10 -11.36
N VAL A 21 -9.12 -14.46 -11.47
CA VAL A 21 -8.39 -14.29 -12.74
C VAL A 21 -8.08 -15.65 -13.38
N MET A 22 -7.57 -16.60 -12.58
CA MET A 22 -7.27 -17.95 -13.06
C MET A 22 -8.54 -18.74 -13.41
N ALA A 23 -9.58 -18.66 -12.59
CA ALA A 23 -10.85 -19.36 -12.81
C ALA A 23 -11.58 -18.86 -14.06
N ALA A 24 -11.48 -17.56 -14.36
CA ALA A 24 -12.02 -16.96 -15.57
C ALA A 24 -11.18 -17.26 -16.84
N GLY A 25 -10.01 -17.88 -16.70
CA GLY A 25 -9.13 -18.22 -17.83
C GLY A 25 -8.57 -16.99 -18.56
N LEU A 26 -8.41 -15.86 -17.86
CA LEU A 26 -7.89 -14.64 -18.46
C LEU A 26 -6.49 -14.86 -19.03
N GLN A 27 -6.26 -14.37 -20.24
CA GLN A 27 -4.99 -14.53 -20.97
C GLN A 27 -3.98 -13.47 -20.53
N VAL A 28 -3.58 -13.52 -19.26
CA VAL A 28 -2.64 -12.58 -18.64
C VAL A 28 -1.49 -13.31 -17.96
N ARG A 29 -0.33 -12.67 -17.89
CA ARG A 29 0.79 -13.15 -17.08
C ARG A 29 0.63 -12.65 -15.64
N LEU A 30 -0.08 -13.41 -14.83
CA LEU A 30 -0.32 -13.07 -13.43
C LEU A 30 0.92 -13.34 -12.55
N ARG A 31 1.30 -12.36 -11.72
CA ARG A 31 2.24 -12.52 -10.59
C ARG A 31 1.55 -12.03 -9.32
N LEU A 32 1.58 -12.83 -8.26
CA LEU A 32 1.07 -12.46 -6.94
C LEU A 32 2.22 -12.45 -5.92
N MET A 33 2.34 -11.38 -5.15
CA MET A 33 3.28 -11.27 -4.03
C MET A 33 2.54 -10.99 -2.74
N VAL A 34 2.81 -11.80 -1.71
CA VAL A 34 2.17 -11.68 -0.40
C VAL A 34 3.24 -11.63 0.69
N PRO A 35 3.71 -10.44 1.10
CA PRO A 35 4.57 -10.32 2.25
C PRO A 35 3.79 -10.74 3.50
N THR A 36 4.24 -11.78 4.20
CA THR A 36 3.55 -12.36 5.37
C THR A 36 4.45 -12.33 6.58
N VAL A 37 4.03 -11.61 7.62
CA VAL A 37 4.76 -11.49 8.90
C VAL A 37 3.78 -11.38 10.07
N GLU A 38 4.29 -11.50 11.29
CA GLU A 38 3.59 -11.10 12.50
C GLU A 38 4.35 -9.92 13.14
N ASN A 39 3.65 -8.83 13.45
CA ASN A 39 4.22 -7.67 14.13
C ASN A 39 4.16 -7.88 15.65
N ALA A 40 5.22 -8.49 16.20
CA ALA A 40 5.29 -8.93 17.59
C ALA A 40 6.17 -8.04 18.46
N VAL A 41 5.87 -8.03 19.77
CA VAL A 41 6.71 -7.40 20.79
C VAL A 41 7.60 -8.48 21.42
N SER A 42 8.91 -8.28 21.31
CA SER A 42 9.93 -9.21 21.82
C SER A 42 11.25 -8.47 22.07
N GLY A 43 12.23 -9.15 22.70
CA GLY A 43 13.56 -8.56 22.92
C GLY A 43 14.35 -8.26 21.64
N ASN A 44 13.98 -8.88 20.52
CA ASN A 44 14.56 -8.66 19.19
C ASN A 44 13.67 -7.86 18.24
N ALA A 45 12.58 -7.24 18.73
CA ALA A 45 11.74 -6.37 17.93
C ALA A 45 12.53 -5.14 17.46
N TYR A 46 12.21 -4.66 16.25
CA TYR A 46 12.66 -3.36 15.75
C TYR A 46 12.00 -2.24 16.57
N ARG A 47 12.67 -1.11 16.68
CA ARG A 47 12.34 -0.04 17.62
C ARG A 47 11.89 1.22 16.89
N PRO A 48 11.11 2.09 17.54
CA PRO A 48 10.94 3.45 17.06
C PRO A 48 12.32 4.09 16.81
N LEU A 49 12.43 4.83 15.70
CA LEU A 49 13.63 5.52 15.21
C LEU A 49 14.74 4.61 14.66
N ASP A 50 14.54 3.28 14.60
CA ASP A 50 15.43 2.42 13.82
C ASP A 50 15.42 2.86 12.35
N VAL A 51 16.60 2.90 11.73
CA VAL A 51 16.74 3.15 10.28
C VAL A 51 16.82 1.81 9.57
N LEU A 52 15.74 1.49 8.86
CA LEU A 52 15.55 0.25 8.12
C LEU A 52 16.09 0.39 6.70
N LYS A 53 16.72 -0.67 6.19
CA LYS A 53 17.14 -0.75 4.79
C LYS A 53 16.06 -1.47 4.00
N THR A 54 15.62 -0.85 2.91
CA THR A 54 14.67 -1.46 1.97
C THR A 54 15.39 -2.09 0.79
N ARG A 55 14.71 -2.98 0.07
CA ARG A 55 15.17 -3.57 -1.20
C ARG A 55 15.43 -2.51 -2.27
N ALA A 56 14.71 -1.39 -2.24
CA ALA A 56 14.91 -0.27 -3.14
C ALA A 56 16.20 0.52 -2.88
N GLY A 57 16.91 0.23 -1.79
CA GLY A 57 18.07 1.02 -1.34
C GLY A 57 17.69 2.34 -0.67
N ILE A 58 16.39 2.63 -0.53
CA ILE A 58 15.86 3.79 0.21
C ILE A 58 15.92 3.46 1.70
N SER A 59 16.55 4.31 2.50
CA SER A 59 16.58 4.17 3.96
C SER A 59 15.31 4.75 4.59
N VAL A 60 14.74 4.03 5.57
CA VAL A 60 13.46 4.40 6.21
C VAL A 60 13.63 4.51 7.72
N GLU A 61 13.43 5.69 8.28
CA GLU A 61 13.29 5.88 9.72
C GLU A 61 11.92 5.39 10.19
N ASN A 62 11.90 4.49 11.17
CA ASN A 62 10.68 3.96 11.73
C ASN A 62 10.02 4.95 12.71
N GLY A 63 9.08 5.76 12.23
CA GLY A 63 8.36 6.72 13.08
C GLY A 63 7.32 6.08 14.00
N ASN A 64 6.77 4.91 13.64
CA ASN A 64 5.83 4.14 14.46
C ASN A 64 5.85 2.66 14.06
N THR A 65 6.10 1.77 15.02
CA THR A 65 6.11 0.31 14.81
C THR A 65 4.74 -0.28 14.46
N ASP A 66 3.64 0.45 14.70
CA ASP A 66 2.27 0.08 14.29
C ASP A 66 1.93 0.59 12.87
N ALA A 67 2.92 1.14 12.16
CA ALA A 67 2.84 1.48 10.74
C ALA A 67 3.70 0.50 9.91
N GLU A 68 3.71 -0.77 10.29
CA GLU A 68 4.48 -1.85 9.70
C GLU A 68 3.99 -2.29 8.32
N GLY A 69 2.68 -2.22 8.06
CA GLY A 69 2.10 -2.76 6.82
C GLY A 69 2.75 -2.15 5.57
N ARG A 70 3.07 -0.85 5.61
CA ARG A 70 3.78 -0.18 4.51
C ARG A 70 5.26 -0.56 4.42
N LEU A 71 5.90 -0.90 5.55
CA LEU A 71 7.30 -1.33 5.62
C LEU A 71 7.51 -2.69 4.96
N ILE A 72 6.52 -3.58 5.01
CA ILE A 72 6.59 -4.87 4.31
C ILE A 72 6.13 -4.76 2.85
N LEU A 73 5.16 -3.88 2.56
CA LEU A 73 4.66 -3.68 1.21
C LEU A 73 5.66 -2.99 0.31
N CYS A 74 6.50 -2.09 0.83
CA CYS A 74 7.47 -1.36 0.00
C CYS A 74 8.42 -2.28 -0.76
N ASP A 75 8.93 -3.34 -0.11
CA ASP A 75 9.82 -4.31 -0.73
C ASP A 75 9.09 -5.16 -1.77
N ALA A 76 7.85 -5.57 -1.49
CA ALA A 76 7.02 -6.34 -2.42
C ALA A 76 6.64 -5.51 -3.66
N LEU A 77 6.23 -4.25 -3.45
CA LEU A 77 5.91 -3.31 -4.52
C LEU A 77 7.13 -3.03 -5.40
N PHE A 78 8.29 -2.76 -4.80
CA PHE A 78 9.52 -2.52 -5.55
C PHE A 78 9.91 -3.74 -6.40
N GLU A 79 9.83 -4.94 -5.82
CA GLU A 79 10.10 -6.18 -6.53
C GLU A 79 9.11 -6.44 -7.67
N CYS A 80 7.83 -6.14 -7.50
CA CYS A 80 6.82 -6.22 -8.56
C CYS A 80 7.08 -5.16 -9.66
N ALA A 81 7.28 -3.91 -9.27
CA ALA A 81 7.51 -2.79 -10.18
C ALA A 81 8.79 -2.97 -11.02
N SER A 82 9.81 -3.64 -10.47
CA SER A 82 11.06 -3.94 -11.20
C SER A 82 10.86 -4.81 -12.45
N GLN A 83 9.72 -5.50 -12.56
CA GLN A 83 9.37 -6.30 -13.73
C GLN A 83 8.60 -5.52 -14.80
N ALA A 84 8.36 -4.22 -14.58
CA ALA A 84 7.58 -3.35 -15.47
C ALA A 84 6.24 -3.97 -15.91
N PRO A 85 5.34 -4.32 -14.97
CA PRO A 85 4.03 -4.86 -15.32
C PRO A 85 3.16 -3.79 -15.99
N ASP A 86 2.22 -4.22 -16.84
CA ASP A 86 1.22 -3.33 -17.45
C ASP A 86 0.26 -2.72 -16.40
N LEU A 87 0.03 -3.45 -15.30
CA LEU A 87 -0.81 -3.04 -14.18
C LEU A 87 -0.26 -3.61 -12.87
N LEU A 88 -0.12 -2.75 -11.85
CA LEU A 88 0.21 -3.13 -10.48
C LEU A 88 -0.93 -2.73 -9.54
N VAL A 89 -1.43 -3.70 -8.77
CA VAL A 89 -2.50 -3.48 -7.78
C VAL A 89 -2.05 -4.06 -6.45
N ASP A 90 -2.16 -3.25 -5.39
CA ASP A 90 -2.03 -3.71 -4.02
C ASP A 90 -3.33 -3.49 -3.22
N ALA A 91 -3.50 -4.29 -2.17
CA ALA A 91 -4.58 -4.11 -1.22
C ALA A 91 -4.04 -4.35 0.19
N ALA A 92 -4.45 -3.50 1.13
CA ALA A 92 -3.98 -3.56 2.50
C ALA A 92 -4.98 -2.97 3.50
N THR A 93 -5.06 -3.56 4.69
CA THR A 93 -5.78 -2.99 5.85
C THR A 93 -4.98 -1.88 6.53
N LEU A 94 -4.46 -0.94 5.73
CA LEU A 94 -3.24 -0.20 6.04
C LEU A 94 -3.37 0.91 7.08
N THR A 95 -4.52 1.58 7.17
CA THR A 95 -4.65 2.75 8.04
C THR A 95 -6.02 2.84 8.70
N GLY A 96 -6.04 3.29 9.96
CA GLY A 96 -7.27 3.75 10.61
C GLY A 96 -7.83 5.02 9.96
N ALA A 97 -6.99 5.82 9.31
CA ALA A 97 -7.37 7.08 8.68
C ALA A 97 -8.33 6.89 7.49
N ALA A 98 -8.13 5.84 6.67
CA ALA A 98 -9.06 5.52 5.59
C ALA A 98 -10.47 5.22 6.13
N ARG A 99 -10.54 4.41 7.19
CA ARG A 99 -11.80 4.10 7.87
C ARG A 99 -12.44 5.33 8.52
N ALA A 100 -11.64 6.24 9.07
CA ALA A 100 -12.16 7.49 9.65
C ALA A 100 -12.76 8.41 8.56
N ALA A 101 -12.21 8.39 7.35
CA ALA A 101 -12.68 9.21 6.23
C ALA A 101 -13.92 8.61 5.53
N LEU A 102 -13.97 7.29 5.34
CA LEU A 102 -14.96 6.63 4.47
C LEU A 102 -15.86 5.62 5.19
N GLY A 103 -15.67 5.41 6.49
CA GLY A 103 -16.35 4.36 7.24
C GLY A 103 -15.78 2.97 6.97
N PRO A 104 -16.42 1.90 7.49
CA PRO A 104 -15.93 0.54 7.37
C PRO A 104 -16.30 -0.18 6.06
N GLU A 105 -17.25 0.36 5.29
CA GLU A 105 -17.86 -0.32 4.14
C GLU A 105 -17.30 0.13 2.79
N VAL A 106 -16.69 1.31 2.72
CA VAL A 106 -16.18 1.89 1.46
C VAL A 106 -14.65 1.89 1.48
N PRO A 107 -13.98 1.08 0.65
CA PRO A 107 -12.53 1.11 0.52
C PRO A 107 -12.03 2.45 -0.04
N ALA A 108 -10.93 2.93 0.54
CA ALA A 108 -10.16 4.02 -0.05
C ALA A 108 -9.31 3.50 -1.19
N VAL A 109 -9.44 4.09 -2.38
CA VAL A 109 -8.60 3.78 -3.54
C VAL A 109 -7.66 4.95 -3.80
N PHE A 110 -6.40 4.61 -4.07
CA PHE A 110 -5.39 5.52 -4.59
C PHE A 110 -4.96 4.99 -5.95
N SER A 111 -4.86 5.87 -6.94
CA SER A 111 -4.39 5.53 -8.28
C SER A 111 -3.58 6.69 -8.81
N ASN A 112 -2.42 6.41 -9.41
CA ASN A 112 -1.65 7.42 -10.12
C ASN A 112 -1.99 7.50 -11.62
N ASP A 113 -2.85 6.60 -12.11
CA ASP A 113 -3.40 6.60 -13.45
C ASP A 113 -4.92 6.89 -13.41
N ASP A 114 -5.34 7.94 -14.12
CA ASP A 114 -6.75 8.35 -14.20
C ASP A 114 -7.61 7.42 -15.06
N GLY A 115 -7.01 6.75 -16.05
CA GLY A 115 -7.67 5.74 -16.87
C GLY A 115 -7.99 4.49 -16.06
N VAL A 116 -7.01 3.96 -15.31
CA VAL A 116 -7.23 2.83 -14.40
C VAL A 116 -8.29 3.14 -13.35
N TRP A 117 -8.28 4.36 -12.80
CA TRP A 117 -9.34 4.79 -11.88
C TRP A 117 -10.72 4.79 -12.56
N ALA A 118 -10.84 5.34 -13.77
CA ALA A 118 -12.12 5.42 -14.47
C ALA A 118 -12.69 4.03 -14.78
N GLU A 119 -11.84 3.07 -15.17
CA GLU A 119 -12.25 1.68 -15.39
C GLU A 119 -12.74 1.03 -14.08
N LEU A 120 -12.01 1.19 -12.98
CA LEU A 120 -12.40 0.67 -11.68
C LEU A 120 -13.69 1.30 -11.16
N GLU A 121 -13.85 2.62 -11.30
CA GLU A 121 -15.06 3.34 -10.88
C GLU A 121 -16.28 2.87 -11.69
N SER A 122 -16.13 2.67 -12.99
CA SER A 122 -17.19 2.13 -13.84
C SER A 122 -17.59 0.72 -13.42
N ALA A 123 -16.61 -0.17 -13.14
CA ALA A 123 -16.87 -1.53 -12.68
C ALA A 123 -17.56 -1.54 -11.30
N SER A 124 -17.07 -0.73 -10.36
CA SER A 124 -17.67 -0.54 -9.03
C SER A 124 -19.16 -0.19 -9.11
N ARG A 125 -19.52 0.74 -10.01
CA ARG A 125 -20.92 1.15 -10.23
C ARG A 125 -21.76 0.03 -10.86
N ALA A 126 -21.19 -0.71 -11.81
CA ALA A 126 -21.89 -1.79 -12.50
C ALA A 126 -22.20 -2.97 -11.57
N GLU A 127 -21.26 -3.32 -10.68
CA GLU A 127 -21.38 -4.45 -9.75
C GLU A 127 -22.05 -4.09 -8.42
N GLY A 128 -22.23 -2.79 -8.13
CA GLY A 128 -22.77 -2.33 -6.86
C GLY A 128 -21.82 -2.53 -5.67
N ASP A 129 -20.51 -2.57 -5.93
CA ASP A 129 -19.45 -2.71 -4.93
C ASP A 129 -18.69 -1.37 -4.79
N PRO A 130 -19.06 -0.52 -3.82
CA PRO A 130 -18.64 0.88 -3.80
C PRO A 130 -17.17 1.06 -3.43
N VAL A 131 -16.45 1.86 -4.21
CA VAL A 131 -15.11 2.37 -3.88
C VAL A 131 -15.08 3.90 -3.90
N TRP A 132 -14.11 4.50 -3.21
CA TRP A 132 -13.94 5.97 -3.24
C TRP A 132 -12.48 6.37 -3.43
N ARG A 133 -12.22 7.22 -4.42
CA ARG A 133 -10.86 7.74 -4.68
C ARG A 133 -10.48 8.79 -3.65
N LEU A 134 -9.33 8.59 -3.02
CA LEU A 134 -8.63 9.62 -2.26
C LEU A 134 -7.43 10.13 -3.08
N PRO A 135 -7.03 11.41 -2.91
CA PRO A 135 -5.99 12.00 -3.73
C PRO A 135 -4.59 11.54 -3.32
N LEU A 136 -3.71 11.31 -4.29
CA LEU A 136 -2.25 11.27 -4.11
C LEU A 136 -1.68 12.68 -4.15
N PHE A 137 -2.03 13.53 -3.17
CA PHE A 137 -1.65 14.94 -3.18
C PHE A 137 -0.14 15.13 -2.94
N PRO A 138 0.66 15.57 -3.93
CA PRO A 138 2.13 15.58 -3.80
C PRO A 138 2.65 16.51 -2.69
N GLY A 139 1.88 17.56 -2.34
CA GLY A 139 2.25 18.50 -1.28
C GLY A 139 2.35 17.87 0.11
N TYR A 140 1.80 16.68 0.32
CA TYR A 140 1.95 15.92 1.57
C TYR A 140 3.18 15.02 1.61
N ARG A 141 3.94 14.87 0.51
CA ARG A 141 5.17 14.07 0.50
C ARG A 141 6.20 14.57 1.51
N ARG A 142 6.29 15.89 1.70
CA ARG A 142 7.17 16.53 2.70
C ARG A 142 6.91 16.07 4.14
N LEU A 143 5.71 15.56 4.42
CA LEU A 143 5.35 15.07 5.76
C LEU A 143 6.08 13.76 6.09
N LEU A 144 6.62 13.08 5.08
CA LEU A 144 7.39 11.84 5.23
C LEU A 144 8.91 12.09 5.26
N ASP A 145 9.37 13.34 5.29
CA ASP A 145 10.80 13.63 5.30
C ASP A 145 11.42 13.23 6.65
N SER A 146 12.58 12.57 6.61
CA SER A 146 13.38 12.22 7.78
C SER A 146 14.66 13.06 7.83
N LYS A 147 15.18 13.30 9.03
CA LYS A 147 16.47 13.98 9.24
C LYS A 147 17.66 13.02 9.20
N VAL A 148 17.42 11.72 9.29
CA VAL A 148 18.45 10.68 9.45
C VAL A 148 18.36 9.55 8.42
N ALA A 149 17.28 9.53 7.63
CA ALA A 149 17.02 8.58 6.56
C ALA A 149 16.40 9.30 5.35
N ASP A 150 16.21 8.60 4.25
CA ASP A 150 15.60 9.17 3.04
C ASP A 150 14.09 9.40 3.20
N LEU A 151 13.43 8.61 4.06
CA LEU A 151 11.99 8.63 4.30
C LEU A 151 11.67 8.28 5.76
N ASN A 152 10.57 8.79 6.30
CA ASN A 152 9.97 8.31 7.55
C ASN A 152 8.75 7.42 7.24
N SER A 153 8.56 6.35 8.00
CA SER A 153 7.40 5.46 7.84
C SER A 153 6.06 6.17 8.14
N THR A 154 6.07 7.26 8.89
CA THR A 154 4.86 8.01 9.27
C THR A 154 4.96 9.49 8.92
N GLY A 155 3.80 10.13 8.75
CA GLY A 155 3.72 11.57 8.55
C GLY A 155 4.01 12.36 9.84
N SER A 156 4.70 13.50 9.73
CA SER A 156 5.07 14.36 10.85
C SER A 156 3.93 15.18 11.47
N GLU A 157 2.76 15.24 10.82
CA GLU A 157 1.61 16.05 11.24
C GLU A 157 0.38 15.18 11.52
N ALA A 158 -0.49 15.65 12.43
CA ALA A 158 -1.76 15.00 12.73
C ALA A 158 -2.76 15.23 11.57
N GLY A 159 -2.87 14.27 10.65
CA GLY A 159 -3.83 14.32 9.55
C GLY A 159 -3.38 13.54 8.32
N ALA A 160 -4.30 13.36 7.37
CA ALA A 160 -4.01 12.77 6.05
C ALA A 160 -3.33 11.39 6.07
N GLY A 161 -3.48 10.59 7.14
CA GLY A 161 -2.74 9.35 7.34
C GLY A 161 -2.90 8.31 6.22
N ALA A 162 -4.07 8.27 5.57
CA ALA A 162 -4.30 7.40 4.41
C ALA A 162 -3.50 7.88 3.19
N ILE A 163 -3.51 9.20 2.94
CA ILE A 163 -2.79 9.82 1.83
C ILE A 163 -1.28 9.69 2.03
N THR A 164 -0.75 9.97 3.22
CA THR A 164 0.69 9.82 3.50
C THR A 164 1.14 8.37 3.44
N ALA A 165 0.30 7.40 3.81
CA ALA A 165 0.59 5.99 3.59
C ALA A 165 0.69 5.64 2.09
N ALA A 166 -0.26 6.12 1.28
CA ALA A 166 -0.23 5.89 -0.16
C ALA A 166 0.96 6.57 -0.83
N LEU A 167 1.29 7.81 -0.43
CA LEU A 167 2.49 8.52 -0.90
C LEU A 167 3.78 7.81 -0.49
N TYR A 168 3.84 7.22 0.71
CA TYR A 168 4.97 6.40 1.13
C TYR A 168 5.17 5.22 0.16
N LEU A 169 4.10 4.48 -0.15
CA LEU A 169 4.17 3.34 -1.08
C LEU A 169 4.56 3.79 -2.50
N GLN A 170 4.08 4.95 -2.94
CA GLN A 170 4.40 5.52 -4.26
C GLN A 170 5.91 5.71 -4.48
N GLU A 171 6.69 5.98 -3.43
CA GLU A 171 8.16 6.11 -3.53
C GLU A 171 8.83 4.81 -4.01
N PHE A 172 8.22 3.67 -3.76
CA PHE A 172 8.76 2.35 -4.07
C PHE A 172 8.30 1.79 -5.42
N VAL A 173 7.42 2.51 -6.13
CA VAL A 173 6.93 2.13 -7.46
C VAL A 173 7.55 2.98 -8.58
N LYS A 174 8.11 4.17 -8.25
CA LYS A 174 8.71 5.14 -9.20
C LYS A 174 9.93 4.63 -10.00
N GLY A 175 10.44 3.43 -9.74
CA GLY A 175 11.58 2.82 -10.45
C GLY A 175 11.22 2.03 -11.72
N GLY A 176 9.93 1.76 -11.97
CA GLY A 176 9.48 1.10 -13.20
C GLY A 176 9.48 2.09 -14.37
N ARG A 177 10.48 2.03 -15.25
CA ARG A 177 10.41 2.75 -16.53
C ARG A 177 9.31 2.13 -17.38
N GLY A 178 8.16 2.81 -17.45
CA GLY A 178 7.08 2.55 -18.40
C GLY A 178 6.06 1.55 -17.89
N GLY A 179 4.96 2.05 -17.34
CA GLY A 179 3.82 1.25 -16.90
C GLY A 179 3.06 2.04 -15.84
N ALA A 180 1.75 2.17 -16.01
CA ALA A 180 0.85 2.76 -15.03
C ALA A 180 1.09 2.11 -13.65
N ALA A 181 1.05 2.92 -12.60
CA ALA A 181 1.29 2.48 -11.24
C ALA A 181 0.15 2.90 -10.29
#